data_AF-W4RMR1-F1
#
_entry.id   AF-W4RMR1-F1
#
_cell.length_a   1.000
_cell.length_b   1.000
_cell.length_c   1.000
_cell.angle_alpha   90.00
_cell.angle_beta   90.00
_cell.angle_gamma   90.00
#
_symmetry.space_group_name_H-M   'P 1'
#
loop_
_entity.id
_entity.type
_entity.pdbx_description
1 polymer ?
#
loop_
_entity_poly.entity_id
_entity_poly.type
_entity_poly.pdbx_seq_one_letter_code
_entity_poly.pdbx_strand_id
1 'polypeptide(L)'
;MMPILMDKQFLEVRGYKIMLYLHDVWVNWFEGEENGYNVCHFHEWRKDDGVELLDQVPLLKIDHLLFNYIENDLSELPQQLLDDIYRKAYLRKNHERTQLDYCFVVSDGTGILAVDTIGYNIPIRKSRLIPRQEQLVYEMIENQDTIQYGFNDQSALKDFHILSPSPDLMRGLTRKERQLKQLLFMAMDQLSSSKNVAEVRYWFTEWKPELYEEIQRLGFEEVWEQLYEETKFGWSHKHEKFCENIIKGQSFFEKLWEMEHGPKVN
;
A
#
# COMPACT_ATOMS: atom_id res chain seq x y z
N MET A 1 6.73 30.42 -29.13
CA MET A 1 5.31 30.11 -29.34
C MET A 1 5.12 28.73 -28.73
N MET A 2 4.79 28.54 -27.46
CA MET A 2 3.78 29.17 -26.59
C MET A 2 4.27 28.99 -25.12
N PRO A 3 4.25 30.01 -24.24
CA PRO A 3 4.54 29.82 -22.82
C PRO A 3 3.28 29.30 -22.13
N ILE A 4 3.38 28.14 -21.47
CA ILE A 4 2.33 27.64 -20.57
C ILE A 4 2.46 28.46 -19.28
N LEU A 5 1.41 29.22 -18.96
CA LEU A 5 1.32 30.01 -17.74
C LEU A 5 1.44 29.09 -16.52
N MET A 6 2.42 29.36 -15.66
CA MET A 6 2.37 28.98 -14.25
C MET A 6 1.28 29.83 -13.60
N ASP A 7 0.10 29.24 -13.39
CA ASP A 7 -0.97 29.89 -12.67
C ASP A 7 -0.64 30.01 -11.18
N LYS A 8 -1.07 31.15 -10.64
CA LYS A 8 -0.68 31.71 -9.35
C LYS A 8 -1.06 30.80 -8.17
N GLN A 9 -0.09 30.49 -7.34
CA GLN A 9 -0.25 29.90 -6.01
C GLN A 9 -1.02 30.87 -5.09
N PHE A 10 -2.09 30.40 -4.44
CA PHE A 10 -2.89 31.21 -3.52
C PHE A 10 -2.65 30.79 -2.06
N LEU A 11 -2.36 31.78 -1.22
CA LEU A 11 -2.31 31.67 0.24
C LEU A 11 -3.68 32.08 0.78
N GLU A 12 -4.36 31.20 1.53
CA GLU A 12 -5.55 31.58 2.27
C GLU A 12 -5.15 31.97 3.71
N VAL A 13 -5.43 33.22 4.11
CA VAL A 13 -5.13 33.74 5.46
C VAL A 13 -6.42 33.82 6.25
N ARG A 14 -6.61 32.89 7.20
CA ARG A 14 -7.51 33.06 8.35
C ARG A 14 -6.69 32.82 9.62
N GLY A 15 -6.96 33.61 10.66
CA GLY A 15 -6.16 33.72 11.88
C GLY A 15 -5.36 32.47 12.28
N TYR A 16 -4.04 32.57 12.10
CA TYR A 16 -2.98 31.71 12.65
C TYR A 16 -2.65 30.35 12.02
N LYS A 17 -2.95 30.09 10.74
CA LYS A 17 -2.21 29.07 9.95
C LYS A 17 -2.32 29.36 8.45
N ILE A 18 -1.19 29.49 7.75
CA ILE A 18 -1.15 29.48 6.29
C ILE A 18 -1.25 28.02 5.86
N MET A 19 -2.26 27.68 5.06
CA MET A 19 -2.37 26.34 4.50
C MET A 19 -1.90 26.34 3.05
N LEU A 20 -1.03 25.38 2.74
CA LEU A 20 -0.47 25.19 1.42
C LEU A 20 -1.40 24.32 0.56
N TYR A 21 -1.37 24.55 -0.75
CA TYR A 21 -2.11 23.76 -1.71
C TYR A 21 -1.20 23.35 -2.87
N LEU A 22 -1.30 22.09 -3.25
CA LEU A 22 -0.76 21.59 -4.52
C LEU A 22 -1.87 21.63 -5.57
N HIS A 23 -1.44 21.81 -6.82
CA HIS A 23 -2.32 21.79 -7.99
C HIS A 23 -1.83 20.77 -9.00
N ASP A 24 -2.77 20.24 -9.80
CA ASP A 24 -2.51 19.24 -10.84
C ASP A 24 -1.67 18.05 -10.33
N VAL A 25 -2.10 17.45 -9.22
CA VAL A 25 -1.41 16.31 -8.57
C VAL A 25 -1.88 14.98 -9.16
N TRP A 26 -0.93 14.16 -9.64
CA TRP A 26 -1.23 12.86 -10.22
C TRP A 26 -1.15 11.81 -9.12
N VAL A 27 -2.20 11.01 -8.99
CA VAL A 27 -2.31 10.01 -7.93
C VAL A 27 -2.71 8.66 -8.52
N ASN A 28 -2.15 7.60 -7.97
CA ASN A 28 -2.50 6.22 -8.23
C ASN A 28 -2.98 5.62 -6.90
N TRP A 29 -4.29 5.51 -6.75
CA TRP A 29 -4.90 5.13 -5.49
C TRP A 29 -4.76 3.63 -5.22
N PHE A 30 -4.11 3.30 -4.12
CA PHE A 30 -4.11 1.98 -3.51
C PHE A 30 -5.13 1.99 -2.37
N GLU A 31 -6.17 1.15 -2.49
CA GLU A 31 -7.32 1.14 -1.59
C GLU A 31 -7.17 0.06 -0.51
N GLY A 32 -7.49 0.41 0.74
CA GLY A 32 -7.46 -0.55 1.85
C GLY A 32 -6.07 -1.06 2.17
N GLU A 33 -5.01 -0.34 1.78
CA GLU A 33 -3.65 -0.73 2.09
C GLU A 33 -3.27 -0.33 3.51
N GLU A 34 -3.21 -1.34 4.38
CA GLU A 34 -2.77 -1.18 5.76
C GLU A 34 -1.26 -0.98 5.85
N ASN A 35 -0.49 -1.54 4.93
CA ASN A 35 0.97 -1.49 4.99
C ASN A 35 1.52 -0.63 3.84
N GLY A 36 2.35 0.36 4.19
CA GLY A 36 2.89 1.33 3.23
C GLY A 36 3.71 0.73 2.10
N TYR A 37 4.24 -0.49 2.28
CA TYR A 37 5.00 -1.21 1.25
C TYR A 37 4.15 -1.65 0.04
N ASN A 38 2.82 -1.66 0.16
CA ASN A 38 1.92 -1.92 -0.95
C ASN A 38 1.51 -0.65 -1.70
N VAL A 39 1.70 0.53 -1.10
CA VAL A 39 1.47 1.82 -1.75
C VAL A 39 2.64 2.12 -2.68
N CYS A 40 2.49 1.73 -3.95
CA CYS A 40 3.61 1.67 -4.88
C CYS A 40 4.15 3.06 -5.24
N HIS A 41 5.48 3.18 -5.29
CA HIS A 41 6.14 4.36 -5.83
C HIS A 41 5.93 4.47 -7.33
N PHE A 42 6.12 5.68 -7.88
CA PHE A 42 5.90 5.97 -9.30
C PHE A 42 6.57 5.00 -10.27
N HIS A 43 7.78 4.53 -9.98
CA HIS A 43 8.51 3.60 -10.85
C HIS A 43 7.90 2.19 -10.90
N GLU A 44 6.96 1.87 -10.01
CA GLU A 44 6.21 0.61 -9.95
C GLU A 44 4.77 0.77 -10.50
N TRP A 45 4.38 1.96 -10.95
CA TRP A 45 3.09 2.18 -11.58
C TRP A 45 3.04 1.51 -12.95
N ARG A 46 1.90 0.91 -13.27
CA ARG A 46 1.64 0.21 -14.54
C ARG A 46 0.77 1.08 -15.45
N LYS A 47 0.74 0.74 -16.75
CA LYS A 47 -0.02 1.51 -17.76
C LYS A 47 -1.53 1.38 -17.60
N ASP A 48 -1.96 0.27 -17.01
CA ASP A 48 -3.34 -0.11 -16.72
C ASP A 48 -3.80 0.37 -15.34
N ASP A 49 -2.95 1.02 -14.56
CA ASP A 49 -3.34 1.65 -13.30
C ASP A 49 -4.32 2.81 -13.54
N GLY A 50 -5.31 2.95 -12.65
CA GLY A 50 -6.32 4.01 -12.68
C GLY A 50 -5.79 5.33 -12.15
N VAL A 51 -4.84 5.95 -12.85
CA VAL A 51 -4.27 7.24 -12.44
C VAL A 51 -5.31 8.36 -12.53
N GLU A 52 -5.47 9.11 -11.46
CA GLU A 52 -6.39 10.24 -11.33
C GLU A 52 -5.63 11.58 -11.16
N LEU A 53 -6.33 12.70 -11.35
CA LEU A 53 -5.78 14.06 -11.23
C LEU A 53 -6.53 14.85 -10.15
N LEU A 54 -5.82 15.22 -9.08
CA LEU A 54 -6.30 16.20 -8.11
C LEU A 54 -5.98 17.60 -8.63
N ASP A 55 -7.02 18.37 -8.93
CA ASP A 55 -6.91 19.75 -9.41
C ASP A 55 -6.34 20.68 -8.32
N GLN A 56 -6.73 20.43 -7.08
CA GLN A 56 -6.24 21.15 -5.90
C GLN A 56 -6.30 20.21 -4.70
N VAL A 57 -5.27 20.20 -3.86
CA VAL A 57 -5.23 19.38 -2.63
C VAL A 57 -4.40 20.08 -1.55
N PRO A 58 -4.87 20.14 -0.28
CA PRO A 58 -4.10 20.74 0.80
C PRO A 58 -2.83 19.94 1.08
N LEU A 59 -1.74 20.64 1.42
CA LEU A 59 -0.45 20.07 1.78
C LEU A 59 -0.16 20.34 3.25
N LEU A 60 0.07 19.28 4.01
CA LEU A 60 0.35 19.31 5.45
C LEU A 60 1.76 18.82 5.74
N LYS A 61 2.51 19.58 6.53
CA LYS A 61 3.75 19.11 7.16
C LYS A 61 3.42 18.65 8.58
N ILE A 62 3.62 17.37 8.88
CA ILE A 62 3.33 16.74 10.18
C ILE A 62 4.58 16.11 10.77
N ASP A 63 4.50 15.59 11.99
CA ASP A 63 5.60 14.84 12.58
C ASP A 63 5.69 13.41 12.01
N HIS A 64 6.87 12.81 12.17
CA HIS A 64 7.18 11.48 11.66
C HIS A 64 6.29 10.37 12.26
N LEU A 65 5.86 10.53 13.52
CA LEU A 65 5.05 9.51 14.19
C LEU A 65 3.67 9.42 13.54
N LEU A 66 3.01 10.57 13.36
CA LEU A 66 1.73 10.63 12.67
C LEU A 66 1.85 10.23 11.20
N PHE A 67 2.95 10.56 10.52
CA PHE A 67 3.17 10.12 9.13
C PHE A 67 3.22 8.60 9.03
N ASN A 68 4.02 7.95 9.88
CA ASN A 68 4.13 6.49 9.92
C ASN A 68 2.79 5.83 10.26
N TYR A 69 2.02 6.42 11.17
CA TYR A 69 0.68 5.98 11.54
C TYR A 69 -0.28 6.01 10.34
N ILE A 70 -0.34 7.14 9.61
CA ILE A 70 -1.20 7.27 8.42
C ILE A 70 -0.76 6.30 7.32
N GLU A 71 0.54 6.11 7.14
CA GLU A 71 1.09 5.24 6.10
C GLU A 71 0.85 3.75 6.39
N ASN A 72 1.07 3.32 7.63
CA ASN A 72 1.17 1.90 8.00
C ASN A 72 0.02 1.40 8.90
N ASP A 73 -1.11 2.10 8.88
CA ASP A 73 -2.35 1.71 9.57
C ASP A 73 -3.59 2.09 8.72
N LEU A 74 -4.74 1.49 9.05
CA LEU A 74 -6.08 1.87 8.58
C LEU A 74 -6.96 2.35 9.75
N SER A 75 -6.32 3.05 10.69
CA SER A 75 -6.97 3.57 11.89
C SER A 75 -7.43 5.02 11.72
N GLU A 76 -8.23 5.49 12.67
CA GLU A 76 -8.89 6.80 12.61
C GLU A 76 -7.88 7.96 12.64
N LEU A 77 -8.04 8.89 11.71
CA LEU A 77 -7.29 10.12 11.62
C LEU A 77 -7.68 11.09 12.76
N PRO A 78 -6.76 11.96 13.21
CA PRO A 78 -7.07 12.96 14.23
C PRO A 78 -8.21 13.87 13.78
N GLN A 79 -9.20 14.09 14.64
CA GLN A 79 -10.36 14.94 14.28
C GLN A 79 -9.93 16.34 13.84
N GLN A 80 -8.94 16.93 14.51
CA GLN A 80 -8.41 18.24 14.13
C GLN A 80 -7.80 18.26 12.73
N LEU A 81 -7.17 17.16 12.29
CA LEU A 81 -6.66 17.03 10.92
C LEU A 81 -7.83 17.03 9.92
N LEU A 82 -8.88 16.25 10.20
CA LEU A 82 -10.08 16.18 9.35
C LEU A 82 -10.76 17.54 9.22
N ASP A 83 -10.91 18.26 10.33
CA ASP A 83 -11.48 19.61 10.35
C ASP A 83 -10.63 20.60 9.53
N ASP A 84 -9.30 20.49 9.61
CA ASP A 84 -8.35 21.33 8.89
C ASP A 84 -8.38 21.09 7.38
N ILE A 85 -8.83 19.92 6.90
CA ILE A 85 -8.83 19.57 5.46
C ILE A 85 -10.22 19.34 4.85
N TYR A 86 -11.28 19.47 5.65
CA TYR A 86 -12.65 19.23 5.20
C TYR A 86 -13.04 20.08 3.98
N ARG A 87 -13.39 19.41 2.87
CA ARG A 87 -13.85 20.01 1.61
C ARG A 87 -12.85 20.97 0.96
N LYS A 88 -11.55 20.75 1.16
CA LYS A 88 -10.49 21.62 0.62
C LYS A 88 -9.77 21.06 -0.61
N ALA A 89 -10.05 19.81 -0.95
CA ALA A 89 -9.51 19.15 -2.13
C ALA A 89 -10.55 19.00 -3.25
N TYR A 90 -10.06 18.95 -4.49
CA TYR A 90 -10.86 18.84 -5.69
C TYR A 90 -10.23 17.83 -6.65
N LEU A 91 -11.03 16.84 -7.06
CA LEU A 91 -10.70 15.86 -8.09
C LEU A 91 -11.16 16.38 -9.46
N ARG A 92 -10.38 16.11 -10.51
CA ARG A 92 -10.77 16.39 -11.89
C ARG A 92 -11.03 15.10 -12.64
N LYS A 93 -12.26 14.91 -13.12
CA LYS A 93 -12.67 13.76 -13.93
C LYS A 93 -13.55 14.23 -15.08
N ASN A 94 -13.20 13.87 -16.32
CA ASN A 94 -13.97 14.25 -17.52
C ASN A 94 -14.29 15.75 -17.64
N HIS A 95 -13.36 16.61 -17.22
CA HIS A 95 -13.51 18.08 -17.17
C HIS A 95 -14.48 18.60 -16.10
N GLU A 96 -15.07 17.72 -15.29
CA GLU A 96 -15.80 18.09 -14.09
C GLU A 96 -14.87 18.14 -12.89
N ARG A 97 -15.14 19.09 -11.99
CA ARG A 97 -14.42 19.29 -10.74
C ARG A 97 -15.30 18.84 -9.59
N THR A 98 -14.88 17.78 -8.90
CA THR A 98 -15.62 17.19 -7.77
C THR A 98 -14.90 17.53 -6.47
N GLN A 99 -15.60 18.16 -5.53
CA GLN A 99 -15.06 18.44 -4.20
C GLN A 99 -15.01 17.15 -3.38
N LEU A 100 -13.88 16.90 -2.71
CA LEU A 100 -13.69 15.73 -1.85
C LEU A 100 -13.84 16.15 -0.38
N ASP A 101 -14.49 15.31 0.43
CA ASP A 101 -14.72 15.63 1.85
C ASP A 101 -13.40 15.64 2.63
N TYR A 102 -12.58 14.60 2.56
CA TYR A 102 -11.27 14.57 3.23
C TYR A 102 -10.21 13.95 2.32
N CYS A 103 -9.50 14.80 1.58
CA CYS A 103 -8.35 14.43 0.77
C CYS A 103 -7.23 15.45 0.96
N PHE A 104 -6.00 14.98 1.12
CA PHE A 104 -4.85 15.80 1.46
C PHE A 104 -3.54 15.13 1.02
N VAL A 105 -2.48 15.93 0.89
CA VAL A 105 -1.10 15.45 0.79
C VAL A 105 -0.41 15.75 2.11
N VAL A 106 0.36 14.79 2.60
CA VAL A 106 1.07 14.88 3.87
C VAL A 106 2.54 14.54 3.70
N SER A 107 3.39 15.22 4.46
CA SER A 107 4.82 14.95 4.54
C SER A 107 5.34 15.19 5.95
N ASP A 108 6.34 14.40 6.36
CA ASP A 108 7.14 14.61 7.57
C ASP A 108 8.51 15.26 7.26
N GLY A 109 8.75 15.65 6.01
CA GLY A 109 10.04 16.13 5.50
C GLY A 109 10.91 15.06 4.84
N THR A 110 10.58 13.77 4.97
CA THR A 110 11.28 12.64 4.33
C THR A 110 10.37 11.81 3.44
N GLY A 111 9.17 11.46 3.93
CA GLY A 111 8.13 10.77 3.19
C GLY A 111 7.08 11.74 2.69
N ILE A 112 6.39 11.34 1.61
CA ILE A 112 5.24 12.04 1.04
C ILE A 112 4.15 11.02 0.75
N LEU A 113 2.90 11.38 1.05
CA LEU A 113 1.74 10.55 0.80
C LEU A 113 0.53 11.43 0.44
N ALA A 114 -0.19 11.06 -0.62
CA ALA A 114 -1.54 11.54 -0.86
C ALA A 114 -2.54 10.57 -0.23
N VAL A 115 -3.56 11.11 0.43
CA VAL A 115 -4.56 10.35 1.17
C VAL A 115 -5.95 10.84 0.77
N ASP A 116 -6.87 9.90 0.56
CA ASP A 116 -8.30 10.15 0.45
C ASP A 116 -9.04 9.15 1.36
N THR A 117 -9.93 9.68 2.20
CA THR A 117 -10.72 8.87 3.13
C THR A 117 -12.02 8.35 2.52
N ILE A 118 -12.41 8.81 1.32
CA ILE A 118 -13.72 8.54 0.70
C ILE A 118 -14.89 8.94 1.64
N GLY A 119 -14.71 10.01 2.43
CA GLY A 119 -15.72 10.55 3.33
C GLY A 119 -15.78 9.88 4.72
N TYR A 120 -14.88 8.95 5.00
CA TYR A 120 -14.71 8.35 6.33
C TYR A 120 -13.66 9.10 7.16
N ASN A 121 -13.39 8.63 8.37
CA ASN A 121 -12.32 9.13 9.24
C ASN A 121 -11.04 8.29 9.16
N ILE A 122 -10.94 7.32 8.27
CA ILE A 122 -9.76 6.43 8.09
C ILE A 122 -9.10 6.68 6.72
N PRO A 123 -7.77 6.49 6.55
CA PRO A 123 -7.06 6.75 5.30
C PRO A 123 -7.25 5.61 4.29
N ILE A 124 -8.43 5.52 3.66
CA ILE A 124 -8.81 4.39 2.79
C ILE A 124 -7.95 4.29 1.52
N ARG A 125 -7.74 5.40 0.81
CA ARG A 125 -6.92 5.43 -0.42
C ARG A 125 -5.62 6.17 -0.15
N LYS A 126 -4.52 5.56 -0.57
CA LYS A 126 -3.17 6.08 -0.41
C LYS A 126 -2.47 6.11 -1.75
N SER A 127 -1.65 7.12 -2.00
CA SER A 127 -0.85 7.22 -3.23
C SER A 127 0.49 7.88 -2.96
N ARG A 128 1.54 7.40 -3.62
CA ARG A 128 2.78 8.17 -3.80
C ARG A 128 2.58 9.24 -4.87
N LEU A 129 3.48 10.22 -4.94
CA LEU A 129 3.45 11.23 -5.99
C LEU A 129 4.47 10.90 -7.07
N ILE A 130 4.35 11.55 -8.22
CA ILE A 130 5.40 11.48 -9.25
C ILE A 130 6.61 12.33 -8.83
N PRO A 131 7.83 12.03 -9.28
CA PRO A 131 9.05 12.69 -8.80
C PRO A 131 9.05 14.22 -8.85
N ARG A 132 8.46 14.81 -9.91
CA ARG A 132 8.37 16.26 -10.04
C ARG A 132 7.44 16.90 -8.99
N GLN A 133 6.38 16.20 -8.59
CA GLN A 133 5.46 16.66 -7.55
C GLN A 133 6.07 16.47 -6.17
N GLU A 134 6.85 15.40 -5.95
CA GLU A 134 7.63 15.23 -4.72
C GLU A 134 8.63 16.37 -4.52
N GLN A 135 9.38 16.72 -5.57
CA GLN A 135 10.31 17.86 -5.53
C GLN A 135 9.61 19.16 -5.14
N LEU A 136 8.45 19.45 -5.74
CA LEU A 136 7.65 20.62 -5.41
C LEU A 136 7.19 20.61 -3.94
N VAL A 137 6.78 19.45 -3.41
CA VAL A 137 6.41 19.31 -2.01
C VAL A 137 7.58 19.67 -1.10
N TYR A 138 8.78 19.13 -1.34
CA TYR A 138 9.96 19.44 -0.53
C TYR A 138 10.27 20.94 -0.51
N GLU A 139 10.22 21.60 -1.67
CA GLU A 139 10.42 23.05 -1.78
C GLU A 139 9.37 23.84 -0.99
N MET A 140 8.10 23.41 -1.03
CA MET A 140 7.01 24.10 -0.35
C MET A 140 7.03 23.96 1.17
N ILE A 141 7.51 22.82 1.69
CA ILE A 141 7.53 22.53 3.15
C ILE A 141 8.84 22.93 3.84
N GLU A 142 9.87 23.34 3.10
CA GLU A 142 11.21 23.65 3.61
C GLU A 142 11.17 24.64 4.78
N ASN A 143 10.37 25.71 4.63
CA ASN A 143 10.25 26.79 5.63
C ASN A 143 8.91 26.75 6.40
N GLN A 144 8.19 25.63 6.37
CA GLN A 144 6.95 25.46 7.13
C GLN A 144 7.23 24.81 8.48
N ASP A 145 6.49 25.28 9.49
CA ASP A 145 6.46 24.63 10.80
C ASP A 145 5.69 23.31 10.72
N THR A 146 6.13 22.33 11.51
CA THR A 146 5.44 21.05 11.63
C THR A 146 4.14 21.22 12.42
N ILE A 147 3.03 20.79 11.84
CA ILE A 147 1.72 20.76 12.50
C ILE A 147 1.68 19.55 13.44
N GLN A 148 1.34 19.80 14.70
CA GLN A 148 1.12 18.77 15.70
C GLN A 148 -0.38 18.47 15.80
N TYR A 149 -0.76 17.21 15.64
CA TYR A 149 -2.11 16.73 15.91
C TYR A 149 -2.07 15.70 17.04
N GLY A 150 -2.97 15.83 18.00
CA GLY A 150 -3.10 14.84 19.07
C GLY A 150 -3.76 13.56 18.54
N PHE A 151 -3.09 12.42 18.71
CA PHE A 151 -3.62 11.12 18.33
C PHE A 151 -3.17 10.04 19.30
N ASN A 152 -3.91 8.93 19.34
CA ASN A 152 -3.56 7.78 20.16
C ASN A 152 -2.78 6.79 19.29
N ASP A 153 -1.45 6.83 19.41
CA ASP A 153 -0.59 5.92 18.67
C ASP A 153 -0.72 4.49 19.23
N GLN A 154 -1.40 3.63 18.47
CA GLN A 154 -1.50 2.19 18.75
C GLN A 154 -0.59 1.37 17.84
N SER A 155 0.25 2.00 17.02
CA SER A 155 1.09 1.29 16.04
C SER A 155 2.06 0.29 16.68
N ALA A 156 2.47 0.52 17.93
CA ALA A 156 3.29 -0.39 18.71
C ALA A 156 2.60 -1.73 19.06
N LEU A 157 1.28 -1.82 18.90
CA LEU A 157 0.48 -3.04 19.15
C LEU A 157 0.23 -3.85 17.86
N LYS A 158 0.80 -3.45 16.73
CA LYS A 158 0.54 -4.11 15.45
C LYS A 158 1.19 -5.49 15.40
N ASP A 159 0.34 -6.52 15.48
CA ASP A 159 0.75 -7.91 15.28
C ASP A 159 0.76 -8.24 13.78
N PHE A 160 1.90 -8.71 13.28
CA PHE A 160 2.01 -9.20 11.91
C PHE A 160 1.55 -10.66 11.82
N HIS A 161 0.80 -10.99 10.77
CA HIS A 161 0.34 -12.35 10.49
C HIS A 161 0.53 -12.69 9.01
N ILE A 162 0.28 -13.93 8.61
CA ILE A 162 0.56 -14.41 7.24
C ILE A 162 -0.12 -13.57 6.15
N LEU A 163 -1.32 -13.03 6.42
CA LEU A 163 -2.05 -12.15 5.49
C LEU A 163 -1.71 -10.65 5.62
N SER A 164 -1.06 -10.23 6.71
CA SER A 164 -0.52 -8.88 6.90
C SER A 164 0.94 -9.00 7.38
N PRO A 165 1.86 -9.41 6.47
CA PRO A 165 3.22 -9.78 6.86
C PRO A 165 4.04 -8.54 7.25
N SER A 166 5.10 -8.78 8.02
CA SER A 166 6.02 -7.71 8.39
C SER A 166 6.70 -7.10 7.16
N PRO A 167 7.02 -5.79 7.18
CA PRO A 167 7.71 -5.13 6.08
C PRO A 167 9.03 -5.80 5.66
N ASP A 168 9.74 -6.44 6.60
CA ASP A 168 10.98 -7.15 6.32
C ASP A 168 10.78 -8.34 5.36
N LEU A 169 9.62 -9.01 5.38
CA LEU A 169 9.31 -10.10 4.45
C LEU A 169 9.02 -9.60 3.02
N MET A 170 8.65 -8.32 2.88
CA MET A 170 8.28 -7.70 1.61
C MET A 170 9.39 -6.85 1.00
N ARG A 171 10.43 -6.53 1.79
CA ARG A 171 11.57 -5.70 1.35
C ARG A 171 12.30 -6.35 0.17
N GLY A 172 12.57 -5.54 -0.86
CA GLY A 172 13.33 -5.96 -2.04
C GLY A 172 12.52 -6.69 -3.11
N LEU A 173 11.25 -6.96 -2.86
CA LEU A 173 10.34 -7.52 -3.85
C LEU A 173 9.84 -6.42 -4.78
N THR A 174 9.77 -6.71 -6.08
CA THR A 174 9.02 -5.90 -7.04
C THR A 174 7.53 -5.94 -6.74
N ARG A 175 6.75 -4.97 -7.25
CA ARG A 175 5.27 -5.00 -7.17
C ARG A 175 4.68 -6.36 -7.57
N LYS A 176 5.10 -6.96 -8.69
CA LYS A 176 4.61 -8.27 -9.13
C LYS A 176 4.88 -9.36 -8.09
N GLU A 177 6.11 -9.40 -7.57
CA GLU A 177 6.50 -10.38 -6.57
C GLU A 177 5.75 -10.19 -5.24
N ARG A 178 5.48 -8.94 -4.82
CA ARG A 178 4.65 -8.67 -3.64
C ARG A 178 3.22 -9.21 -3.81
N GLN A 179 2.61 -8.99 -4.98
CA GLN A 179 1.27 -9.50 -5.28
C GLN A 179 1.23 -11.03 -5.32
N LEU A 180 2.20 -11.67 -5.98
CA LEU A 180 2.29 -13.13 -6.01
C LEU A 180 2.62 -13.75 -4.64
N LYS A 181 3.36 -13.02 -3.80
CA LYS A 181 3.64 -13.44 -2.42
C LYS A 181 2.42 -13.36 -1.53
N GLN A 182 1.61 -12.30 -1.66
CA GLN A 182 0.31 -12.24 -0.99
C GLN A 182 -0.59 -13.40 -1.42
N LEU A 183 -0.65 -13.69 -2.73
CA LEU A 183 -1.39 -14.85 -3.25
C LEU A 183 -0.89 -16.17 -2.65
N LEU A 184 0.43 -16.38 -2.58
CA LEU A 184 1.03 -17.55 -1.95
C LEU A 184 0.62 -17.64 -0.47
N PHE A 185 0.71 -16.53 0.26
CA PHE A 185 0.34 -16.47 1.66
C PHE A 185 -1.15 -16.73 1.90
N MET A 186 -2.04 -16.29 1.01
CA MET A 186 -3.46 -16.63 1.05
C MET A 186 -3.69 -18.14 0.83
N ALA A 187 -3.02 -18.74 -0.16
CA ALA A 187 -3.11 -20.17 -0.41
C ALA A 187 -2.56 -21.00 0.76
N MET A 188 -1.46 -20.53 1.35
CA MET A 188 -0.86 -21.12 2.54
C MET A 188 -1.78 -21.01 3.76
N ASP A 189 -2.38 -19.85 4.02
CA ASP A 189 -3.35 -19.66 5.11
C ASP A 189 -4.55 -20.61 4.98
N GLN A 190 -5.06 -20.79 3.77
CA GLN A 190 -6.10 -21.79 3.48
C GLN A 190 -5.62 -23.22 3.73
N LEU A 191 -4.39 -23.55 3.32
CA LEU A 191 -3.77 -24.86 3.55
C LEU A 191 -3.64 -25.14 5.06
N SER A 192 -3.18 -24.17 5.86
CA SER A 192 -3.14 -24.25 7.31
C SER A 192 -4.53 -24.46 7.92
N SER A 193 -5.51 -23.67 7.48
CA SER A 193 -6.88 -23.73 7.97
C SER A 193 -7.56 -25.09 7.72
N SER A 194 -7.12 -25.84 6.70
CA SER A 194 -7.63 -27.19 6.41
C SER A 194 -7.33 -28.21 7.52
N LYS A 195 -6.28 -27.99 8.32
CA LYS A 195 -5.73 -28.93 9.32
C LYS A 195 -5.38 -30.31 8.75
N ASN A 196 -5.21 -30.41 7.42
CA ASN A 196 -4.94 -31.66 6.73
C ASN A 196 -3.44 -31.94 6.64
N VAL A 197 -2.90 -32.69 7.62
CA VAL A 197 -1.47 -33.01 7.68
C VAL A 197 -0.93 -33.68 6.41
N ALA A 198 -1.72 -34.53 5.74
CA ALA A 198 -1.28 -35.21 4.54
C ALA A 198 -1.06 -34.22 3.38
N GLU A 199 -1.93 -33.21 3.27
CA GLU A 199 -1.85 -32.16 2.26
C GLU A 199 -0.67 -31.22 2.52
N VAL A 200 -0.43 -30.81 3.77
CA VAL A 200 0.73 -29.97 4.10
C VAL A 200 2.04 -30.72 3.84
N ARG A 201 2.11 -32.02 4.21
CA ARG A 201 3.28 -32.87 3.91
C ARG A 201 3.49 -33.03 2.42
N TYR A 202 2.42 -33.16 1.64
CA TYR A 202 2.51 -33.22 0.17
C TYR A 202 3.14 -31.96 -0.39
N TRP A 203 2.61 -30.78 -0.03
CA TRP A 203 3.15 -29.51 -0.51
C TRP A 203 4.58 -29.25 -0.01
N PHE A 204 4.90 -29.61 1.23
CA PHE A 204 6.28 -29.48 1.70
C PHE A 204 7.24 -30.44 1.00
N THR A 205 6.78 -31.63 0.61
CA THR A 205 7.55 -32.55 -0.24
C THR A 205 7.78 -31.96 -1.64
N GLU A 206 6.76 -31.33 -2.24
CA GLU A 206 6.94 -30.64 -3.53
C GLU A 206 7.95 -29.48 -3.43
N TRP A 207 8.04 -28.83 -2.27
CA TRP A 207 9.06 -27.81 -2.01
C TRP A 207 10.45 -28.40 -1.76
N LYS A 208 10.57 -29.45 -0.95
CA LYS A 208 11.85 -30.12 -0.59
C LYS A 208 11.75 -31.64 -0.78
N PRO A 209 11.81 -32.12 -2.03
CA PRO A 209 11.68 -33.56 -2.32
C PRO A 209 12.79 -34.38 -1.68
N GLU A 210 13.97 -33.80 -1.46
CA GLU A 210 15.11 -34.43 -0.81
C GLU A 210 14.87 -34.82 0.66
N LEU A 211 13.86 -34.23 1.32
CA LEU A 211 13.50 -34.51 2.73
C LEU A 211 12.26 -35.41 2.89
N TYR A 212 11.82 -36.09 1.83
CA TYR A 212 10.57 -36.85 1.82
C TYR A 212 10.34 -37.72 3.07
N GLU A 213 11.31 -38.58 3.42
CA GLU A 213 11.22 -39.50 4.57
C GLU A 213 11.05 -38.78 5.91
N GLU A 214 11.66 -37.61 6.06
CA GLU A 214 11.59 -36.80 7.27
C GLU A 214 10.23 -36.09 7.34
N ILE A 215 9.80 -35.48 6.22
CA ILE A 215 8.53 -34.77 6.11
C ILE A 215 7.34 -35.67 6.46
N GLN A 216 7.35 -36.93 6.01
CA GLN A 216 6.27 -37.88 6.29
C GLN A 216 6.10 -38.22 7.77
N ARG A 217 7.10 -37.92 8.63
CA ARG A 217 7.07 -38.20 10.07
C ARG A 217 6.63 -37.00 10.91
N LEU A 218 6.62 -35.80 10.35
CA LEU A 218 6.32 -34.55 11.07
C LEU A 218 4.84 -34.41 11.43
N GLY A 219 4.54 -33.90 12.62
CA GLY A 219 3.19 -33.49 13.00
C GLY A 219 2.68 -32.31 12.17
N PHE A 220 1.38 -31.99 12.26
CA PHE A 220 0.77 -30.90 11.51
C PHE A 220 1.44 -29.54 11.76
N GLU A 221 1.58 -29.14 13.02
CA GLU A 221 2.18 -27.84 13.38
C GLU A 221 3.63 -27.74 12.90
N GLU A 222 4.41 -28.81 13.08
CA GLU A 222 5.83 -28.86 12.69
C GLU A 222 6.00 -28.77 11.17
N VAL A 223 5.20 -29.52 10.40
CA VAL A 223 5.30 -29.50 8.93
C VAL A 223 4.84 -28.16 8.35
N TRP A 224 3.82 -27.55 8.95
CA TRP A 224 3.33 -26.24 8.57
C TRP A 224 4.34 -25.14 8.86
N GLU A 225 4.88 -25.10 10.08
CA GLU A 225 5.88 -24.12 10.49
C GLU A 225 7.12 -24.21 9.60
N GLN A 226 7.64 -25.41 9.34
CA GLN A 226 8.78 -25.60 8.46
C GLN A 226 8.48 -25.16 7.02
N LEU A 227 7.31 -25.48 6.47
CA LEU A 227 6.92 -25.03 5.13
C LEU A 227 6.87 -23.49 5.07
N TYR A 228 6.28 -22.84 6.06
CA TYR A 228 6.19 -21.38 6.13
C TYR A 228 7.55 -20.70 6.27
N GLU A 229 8.42 -21.19 7.15
CA GLU A 229 9.78 -20.65 7.31
C GLU A 229 10.59 -20.72 6.00
N GLU A 230 10.38 -21.79 5.23
CA GLU A 230 11.09 -22.03 3.98
C GLU A 230 10.59 -21.21 2.79
N THR A 231 9.33 -20.75 2.82
CA THR A 231 8.70 -20.01 1.71
C THR A 231 8.52 -18.52 1.99
N LYS A 232 8.67 -18.08 3.25
CA LYS A 232 8.35 -16.70 3.63
C LYS A 232 9.38 -15.66 3.19
N PHE A 233 10.61 -16.04 2.84
CA PHE A 233 11.69 -15.08 2.54
C PHE A 233 11.96 -14.91 1.05
N GLY A 234 12.06 -13.64 0.63
CA GLY A 234 12.35 -13.29 -0.76
C GLY A 234 11.26 -13.75 -1.73
N TRP A 235 11.64 -13.83 -2.99
CA TRP A 235 10.86 -14.41 -4.07
C TRP A 235 11.83 -14.96 -5.11
N SER A 236 11.56 -16.16 -5.63
CA SER A 236 12.42 -16.82 -6.60
C SER A 236 11.57 -17.66 -7.56
N HIS A 237 12.16 -18.15 -8.64
CA HIS A 237 11.47 -19.08 -9.55
C HIS A 237 10.90 -20.32 -8.83
N LYS A 238 11.53 -20.75 -7.72
CA LYS A 238 10.99 -21.83 -6.88
C LYS A 238 9.66 -21.43 -6.23
N HIS A 239 9.56 -20.21 -5.70
CA HIS A 239 8.34 -19.64 -5.15
C HIS A 239 7.25 -19.50 -6.22
N GLU A 240 7.60 -18.99 -7.39
CA GLU A 240 6.67 -18.81 -8.51
C GLU A 240 6.04 -20.14 -8.95
N LYS A 241 6.88 -21.16 -9.19
CA LYS A 241 6.40 -22.52 -9.54
C LYS A 241 5.55 -23.16 -8.44
N PHE A 242 5.96 -23.00 -7.18
CA PHE A 242 5.21 -23.52 -6.05
C PHE A 242 3.84 -22.84 -5.92
N CYS A 243 3.80 -21.52 -6.05
CA CYS A 243 2.57 -20.73 -6.04
C CYS A 243 1.63 -21.15 -7.19
N GLU A 244 2.12 -21.28 -8.43
CA GLU A 244 1.31 -21.75 -9.57
C GLU A 244 0.68 -23.13 -9.31
N ASN A 245 1.42 -24.03 -8.66
CA ASN A 245 0.95 -25.38 -8.37
C ASN A 245 -0.10 -25.42 -7.24
N ILE A 246 0.14 -24.72 -6.12
CA ILE A 246 -0.74 -24.79 -4.94
C ILE A 246 -2.11 -24.14 -5.17
N ILE A 247 -2.17 -23.13 -6.04
CA ILE A 247 -3.43 -22.45 -6.38
C ILE A 247 -4.26 -23.20 -7.43
N LYS A 248 -3.69 -24.23 -8.06
CA LYS A 248 -4.32 -24.91 -9.21
C LYS A 248 -5.63 -25.57 -8.80
N GLY A 249 -6.67 -25.35 -9.61
CA GLY A 249 -8.03 -25.81 -9.34
C GLY A 249 -8.83 -24.88 -8.41
N GLN A 250 -8.24 -23.77 -7.96
CA GLN A 250 -8.90 -22.78 -7.10
C GLN A 250 -9.21 -21.52 -7.91
N SER A 251 -10.42 -21.45 -8.46
CA SER A 251 -10.81 -20.42 -9.45
C SER A 251 -10.59 -18.97 -8.99
N PHE A 252 -10.62 -18.71 -7.69
CA PHE A 252 -10.34 -17.39 -7.15
C PHE A 252 -8.84 -17.05 -7.22
N PHE A 253 -7.98 -17.96 -6.77
CA PHE A 253 -6.53 -17.75 -6.81
C PHE A 253 -5.96 -17.77 -8.22
N GLU A 254 -6.50 -18.60 -9.12
CA GLU A 254 -6.10 -18.61 -10.53
C GLU A 254 -6.38 -17.26 -11.21
N LYS A 255 -7.48 -16.60 -10.88
CA LYS A 255 -7.77 -15.24 -11.38
C LYS A 255 -6.76 -14.21 -10.89
N LEU A 256 -6.39 -14.25 -9.61
CA LEU A 256 -5.36 -13.35 -9.04
C LEU A 256 -4.00 -13.58 -9.71
N TRP A 257 -3.66 -14.84 -9.97
CA TRP A 257 -2.45 -15.21 -10.71
C TRP A 257 -2.44 -14.65 -12.15
N GLU A 258 -3.56 -14.78 -12.86
CA GLU A 258 -3.73 -14.27 -14.23
C GLU A 258 -3.64 -12.74 -14.30
N MET A 259 -4.17 -12.02 -13.31
CA MET A 259 -4.04 -10.55 -13.24
C MET A 259 -2.56 -10.11 -13.23
N GLU A 260 -1.69 -10.85 -12.56
CA GLU A 260 -0.26 -10.51 -12.45
C GLU A 260 0.59 -11.00 -13.63
N HIS A 261 0.13 -12.00 -14.39
CA HIS A 261 0.83 -12.54 -15.55
C HIS A 261 0.30 -12.02 -16.90
N GLY A 262 -0.85 -11.34 -16.87
CA GLY A 262 -1.64 -11.04 -18.06
C GLY A 262 -2.32 -12.30 -18.61
N PRO A 263 -3.30 -12.13 -19.52
CA PRO A 263 -3.93 -13.27 -20.19
C PRO A 263 -2.85 -14.09 -20.92
N LYS A 264 -2.78 -15.40 -20.65
CA LYS A 264 -2.00 -16.33 -21.48
C LYS A 264 -2.52 -16.17 -22.91
N VAL A 265 -1.71 -15.58 -23.79
CA VAL A 265 -2.04 -15.50 -25.21
C VAL A 265 -2.02 -16.94 -25.71
N ASN A 266 -3.21 -17.52 -25.90
CA ASN A 266 -3.39 -18.82 -26.54
C ASN A 266 -3.01 -18.76 -28.02
#